data_AF-A0A3N5IZI8-F1
#
_entry.id   AF-A0A3N5IZI8-F1
#
_cell.length_a   1.000
_cell.length_b   1.000
_cell.length_c   1.000
_cell.angle_alpha   90.00
_cell.angle_beta   90.00
_cell.angle_gamma   90.00
#
_symmetry.space_group_name_H-M   'P 1'
#
loop_
_entity.id
_entity.type
_entity.pdbx_description
1 polymer ?
#
loop_
_entity_poly.entity_id
_entity_poly.type
_entity_poly.pdbx_seq_one_letter_code
_entity_poly.pdbx_strand_id
1 'polypeptide(L)'
;MRNKKTLFLALSFGLTSFLFYLIFTQSTLDQWLGLLSRIRMEFLGLYAGLYGLGLFLRTWRYHLLIKGAGPALVPSFGRLALVTAVRNMLVDFLPARTGSLSYLVILNRVFAVELSACLTSFTYAALFDLLSLGPLLAVVLAIDSIRGSAVHPLFWGLGMVITLGGISAIVFLEPLFQRLAGWIERWT
;
A
#
# COMPACT_ATOMS: atom_id res chain seq x y z
N MET A 1 1.21 -23.56 18.74
CA MET A 1 1.28 -22.19 18.15
C MET A 1 2.64 -21.49 18.30
N ARG A 2 3.47 -21.81 19.33
CA ARG A 2 4.79 -21.18 19.57
C ARG A 2 5.87 -21.55 18.53
N ASN A 3 5.92 -22.81 18.09
CA ASN A 3 6.93 -23.29 17.13
C ASN A 3 6.80 -22.71 15.71
N LYS A 4 5.59 -22.37 15.26
CA LYS A 4 5.42 -21.74 13.93
C LYS A 4 6.00 -20.32 13.91
N LYS A 5 5.83 -19.56 15.01
CA LYS A 5 6.35 -18.19 15.12
C LYS A 5 7.88 -18.15 15.15
N THR A 6 8.51 -19.06 15.89
CA THR A 6 9.98 -19.15 15.95
C THR A 6 10.58 -19.60 14.62
N LEU A 7 9.91 -20.48 13.88
CA LEU A 7 10.34 -20.93 12.56
C LEU A 7 10.26 -19.80 11.53
N PHE A 8 9.19 -19.00 11.55
CA PHE A 8 9.10 -17.78 10.72
C PHE A 8 10.18 -16.75 11.07
N LEU A 9 10.47 -16.56 12.36
CA LEU A 9 11.50 -15.61 12.82
C LEU A 9 12.90 -16.06 12.39
N ALA A 10 13.21 -17.34 12.56
CA ALA A 10 14.47 -17.94 12.12
C ALA A 10 14.62 -17.89 10.60
N LEU A 11 13.54 -18.13 9.86
CA LEU A 11 13.53 -18.03 8.40
C LEU A 11 13.76 -16.60 7.93
N SER A 12 13.07 -15.61 8.50
CA SER A 12 13.28 -14.19 8.18
C SER A 12 14.69 -13.74 8.50
N PHE A 13 15.23 -14.16 9.65
CA PHE A 13 16.60 -13.80 10.07
C PHE A 13 17.65 -14.47 9.17
N GLY A 14 17.44 -15.74 8.81
CA GLY A 14 18.29 -16.47 7.87
C GLY A 14 18.26 -15.85 6.47
N LEU A 15 17.07 -15.52 5.95
CA LEU A 15 16.91 -14.87 4.65
C LEU A 15 17.55 -13.47 4.65
N THR A 16 17.33 -12.67 5.70
CA THR A 16 17.93 -11.34 5.84
C THR A 16 19.45 -11.42 5.90
N SER A 17 19.99 -12.35 6.70
CA SER A 17 21.43 -12.60 6.81
C SER A 17 22.03 -13.06 5.48
N PHE A 18 21.32 -13.94 4.75
CA PHE A 18 21.74 -14.41 3.44
C PHE A 18 21.75 -13.28 2.40
N LEU A 19 20.72 -12.43 2.38
CA LEU A 19 20.67 -11.27 1.50
C LEU A 19 21.79 -10.27 1.82
N PHE A 20 22.04 -9.98 3.09
CA PHE A 20 23.18 -9.15 3.49
C PHE A 20 24.51 -9.77 3.08
N TYR A 21 24.68 -11.07 3.29
CA TYR A 21 25.87 -11.79 2.83
C TYR A 21 26.07 -11.62 1.32
N LEU A 22 25.03 -11.79 0.50
CA LEU A 22 25.12 -11.56 -0.94
C LEU A 22 25.49 -10.11 -1.29
N ILE A 23 24.89 -9.13 -0.62
CA ILE A 23 25.15 -7.70 -0.86
C ILE A 23 26.58 -7.32 -0.50
N PHE A 24 27.07 -7.79 0.65
CA PHE A 24 28.44 -7.51 1.11
C PHE A 24 29.50 -8.29 0.35
N THR A 25 29.15 -9.46 -0.21
CA THR A 25 30.08 -10.21 -1.07
C THR A 25 30.25 -9.54 -2.43
N GLN A 26 29.23 -8.81 -2.91
CA GLN A 26 29.26 -8.15 -4.22
C GLN A 26 29.66 -6.66 -4.18
N SER A 27 29.68 -6.00 -3.02
CA SER A 27 29.95 -4.57 -2.93
C SER A 27 30.98 -4.20 -1.86
N THR A 28 31.92 -3.33 -2.24
CA THR A 28 32.88 -2.70 -1.33
C THR A 28 32.34 -1.38 -0.80
N LEU A 29 32.67 -1.04 0.45
CA LEU A 29 32.20 0.20 1.10
C LEU A 29 32.60 1.48 0.35
N ASP A 30 33.75 1.48 -0.32
CA ASP A 30 34.22 2.62 -1.13
C ASP A 30 33.33 2.88 -2.36
N GLN A 31 32.71 1.84 -2.92
CA GLN A 31 31.78 1.99 -4.03
C GLN A 31 30.50 2.72 -3.58
N TRP A 32 30.04 2.48 -2.35
CA TRP A 32 28.87 3.16 -1.80
C TRP A 32 29.11 4.66 -1.60
N LEU A 33 30.28 5.05 -1.10
CA LEU A 33 30.67 6.46 -0.95
C LEU A 33 30.85 7.15 -2.33
N GLY A 34 31.38 6.42 -3.31
CA GLY A 34 31.46 6.85 -4.70
C GLY A 34 30.09 7.03 -5.36
N LEU A 35 29.11 6.20 -5.01
CA LEU A 35 27.73 6.32 -5.50
C LEU A 35 27.01 7.50 -4.86
N LEU A 36 27.16 7.71 -3.55
CA LEU A 36 26.54 8.84 -2.85
C LEU A 36 27.05 10.19 -3.38
N SER A 37 28.35 10.29 -3.65
CA SER A 37 28.97 11.51 -4.17
C SER A 37 28.61 11.82 -5.63
N ARG A 38 28.09 10.83 -6.37
CA ARG A 38 27.65 10.98 -7.77
C ARG A 38 26.14 11.13 -7.92
N ILE A 39 25.39 11.27 -6.82
CA ILE A 39 23.96 11.52 -6.88
C ILE A 39 23.73 12.88 -7.54
N ARG A 40 23.05 12.87 -8.69
CA ARG A 40 22.64 14.09 -9.38
C ARG A 40 21.42 14.70 -8.69
N MET A 41 21.53 15.96 -8.29
CA MET A 41 20.48 16.70 -7.56
C MET A 41 19.17 16.81 -8.34
N GLU A 42 19.23 16.84 -9.66
CA GLU A 42 18.06 16.84 -10.56
C GLU A 42 17.16 15.61 -10.32
N PHE A 43 17.76 14.43 -10.21
CA PHE A 43 17.03 13.18 -9.99
C PHE A 43 16.51 13.09 -8.56
N LEU A 44 17.23 13.66 -7.61
CA LEU A 44 16.79 13.76 -6.22
C LEU A 44 15.58 14.69 -6.08
N GLY A 45 15.59 15.83 -6.78
CA GLY A 45 14.45 16.75 -6.87
C GLY A 45 13.24 16.11 -7.54
N LEU A 46 13.46 15.40 -8.66
CA LEU A 46 12.39 14.65 -9.34
C LEU A 46 11.79 13.57 -8.43
N TYR A 47 12.63 12.80 -7.74
CA TYR A 47 12.19 11.80 -6.77
C TYR A 47 11.36 12.44 -5.65
N ALA A 48 11.85 13.51 -5.04
CA ALA A 48 11.14 14.22 -3.98
C ALA A 48 9.79 14.78 -4.47
N GLY A 49 9.76 15.34 -5.69
CA GLY A 49 8.54 15.84 -6.32
C GLY A 49 7.51 14.74 -6.58
N LEU A 50 7.92 13.61 -7.16
CA LEU A 50 7.05 12.45 -7.40
C LEU A 50 6.54 11.84 -6.09
N TYR A 51 7.41 11.73 -5.08
CA TYR A 51 7.03 11.26 -3.76
C TYR A 51 6.00 12.18 -3.09
N GLY A 52 6.22 13.49 -3.14
CA GLY A 52 5.29 14.50 -2.62
C GLY A 52 3.95 14.49 -3.36
N LEU A 53 3.97 14.37 -4.69
CA LEU A 53 2.77 14.25 -5.50
C LEU A 53 1.99 12.97 -5.16
N GLY A 54 2.68 11.84 -4.94
CA GLY A 54 2.06 10.60 -4.48
C GLY A 54 1.40 10.74 -3.11
N LEU A 55 2.05 11.43 -2.17
CA LEU A 55 1.50 11.74 -0.85
C LEU A 55 0.25 12.63 -0.96
N PHE A 56 0.30 13.65 -1.82
CA PHE A 56 -0.81 14.55 -2.08
C PHE A 56 -2.01 13.81 -2.66
N LEU A 57 -1.83 13.04 -3.74
CA LEU A 57 -2.91 12.26 -4.37
C LEU A 57 -3.54 11.26 -3.39
N ARG A 58 -2.72 10.60 -2.56
CA ARG A 58 -3.20 9.66 -1.54
C ARG A 58 -4.03 10.37 -0.47
N THR A 59 -3.57 11.52 0.00
CA THR A 59 -4.31 12.36 0.97
C THR A 59 -5.62 12.85 0.37
N TRP A 60 -5.59 13.30 -0.88
CA TRP A 60 -6.77 13.74 -1.63
C TRP A 60 -7.81 12.63 -1.74
N ARG A 61 -7.38 11.41 -2.08
CA ARG A 61 -8.26 10.22 -2.11
C ARG A 61 -8.94 9.99 -0.75
N TYR A 62 -8.19 10.00 0.34
CA TYR A 62 -8.77 9.79 1.68
C TYR A 62 -9.75 10.89 2.07
N HIS A 63 -9.50 12.12 1.64
CA HIS A 63 -10.41 13.24 1.88
C HIS A 63 -11.74 13.05 1.17
N LEU A 64 -11.71 12.61 -0.10
CA LEU A 64 -12.91 12.30 -0.88
C LEU A 64 -13.71 11.14 -0.28
N LEU A 65 -13.04 10.08 0.17
CA LEU A 65 -13.69 8.91 0.77
C LEU A 65 -14.38 9.26 2.09
N ILE A 66 -13.74 10.07 2.95
CA ILE A 66 -14.34 10.50 4.23
C ILE A 66 -15.54 11.43 3.99
N LYS A 67 -15.45 12.34 3.02
CA LYS A 67 -16.59 13.19 2.62
C LYS A 67 -17.78 12.38 2.11
N GLY A 68 -17.54 11.28 1.40
CA GLY A 68 -18.59 10.39 0.91
C GLY A 68 -19.20 9.48 1.98
N ALA A 69 -18.50 9.25 3.10
CA ALA A 69 -18.91 8.32 4.15
C ALA A 69 -19.91 8.89 5.18
N GLY A 70 -20.23 10.19 5.12
CA GLY A 70 -21.30 10.80 5.94
C GLY A 70 -20.88 12.04 6.74
N PRO A 71 -21.76 12.57 7.62
CA PRO A 71 -21.64 13.89 8.24
C PRO A 71 -20.63 13.99 9.40
N ALA A 72 -19.78 12.97 9.61
CA ALA A 72 -18.74 13.03 10.63
C ALA A 72 -17.69 14.11 10.29
N LEU A 73 -17.17 14.81 11.32
CA LEU A 73 -16.19 15.89 11.20
C LEU A 73 -15.09 15.53 10.19
N VAL A 74 -15.12 16.17 9.02
CA VAL A 74 -14.08 15.99 8.01
C VAL A 74 -12.81 16.70 8.49
N PRO A 75 -11.70 15.99 8.77
CA PRO A 75 -10.46 16.61 9.21
C PRO A 75 -9.93 17.59 8.16
N SER A 76 -9.21 18.62 8.59
CA SER A 76 -8.55 19.52 7.65
C SER A 76 -7.48 18.78 6.82
N PHE A 77 -7.32 19.17 5.56
CA PHE A 77 -6.43 18.50 4.61
C PHE A 77 -4.99 18.34 5.13
N GLY A 78 -4.46 19.36 5.81
CA GLY A 78 -3.11 19.29 6.41
C GLY A 78 -2.98 18.25 7.53
N ARG A 79 -4.01 18.09 8.36
CA ARG A 79 -4.03 17.03 9.39
C ARG A 79 -4.09 15.66 8.73
N LEU A 80 -4.91 15.51 7.69
CA LEU A 80 -5.02 14.26 6.93
C LEU A 80 -3.71 13.92 6.18
N ALA A 81 -2.99 14.93 5.69
CA ALA A 81 -1.69 14.77 5.05
C ALA A 81 -0.64 14.22 6.05
N LEU A 82 -0.61 14.75 7.27
CA LEU A 82 0.26 14.23 8.34
C LEU A 82 -0.09 12.78 8.70
N VAL A 83 -1.37 12.45 8.85
CA VAL A 83 -1.81 11.07 9.11
C VAL A 83 -1.36 10.15 7.97
N THR A 84 -1.49 10.61 6.72
CA THR A 84 -1.07 9.84 5.54
C THR A 84 0.45 9.67 5.49
N ALA A 85 1.22 10.70 5.86
CA ALA A 85 2.68 10.64 5.90
C ALA A 85 3.17 9.67 6.98
N VAL A 86 2.61 9.74 8.20
CA VAL A 86 2.92 8.82 9.30
C VAL A 86 2.56 7.38 8.92
N ARG A 87 1.38 7.18 8.31
CA ARG A 87 0.98 5.87 7.79
C ARG A 87 1.99 5.34 6.78
N ASN A 88 2.46 6.16 5.84
CA ASN A 88 3.42 5.72 4.83
C ASN A 88 4.77 5.35 5.47
N MET A 89 5.31 6.18 6.36
CA MET A 89 6.53 5.84 7.09
C MET A 89 6.37 4.54 7.88
N LEU A 90 5.25 4.37 8.59
CA LEU A 90 5.01 3.15 9.37
C LEU A 90 4.83 1.92 8.49
N VAL A 91 4.29 2.05 7.27
CA VAL A 91 4.23 0.94 6.30
C VAL A 91 5.62 0.55 5.82
N ASP A 92 6.52 1.52 5.66
CA ASP A 92 7.89 1.26 5.20
C ASP A 92 8.79 0.72 6.32
N PHE A 93 8.55 1.10 7.58
CA PHE A 93 9.30 0.61 8.74
C PHE A 93 8.76 -0.68 9.36
N LEU A 94 7.45 -0.93 9.30
CA LEU A 94 6.85 -2.11 9.93
C LEU A 94 6.64 -3.23 8.91
N PRO A 95 7.07 -4.47 9.23
CA PRO A 95 6.90 -5.61 8.33
C PRO A 95 5.42 -5.87 8.01
N ALA A 96 5.16 -6.43 6.82
CA ALA A 96 3.87 -6.99 6.41
C ALA A 96 2.66 -6.02 6.42
N ARG A 97 2.79 -4.80 5.86
CA ARG A 97 1.72 -3.78 5.81
C ARG A 97 1.05 -3.51 7.17
N THR A 98 1.66 -3.91 8.28
CA THR A 98 1.11 -3.72 9.64
C THR A 98 1.02 -2.23 9.97
N GLY A 99 1.92 -1.42 9.41
CA GLY A 99 1.85 0.04 9.48
C GLY A 99 0.59 0.62 8.83
N SER A 100 -0.12 -0.11 7.98
CA SER A 100 -1.38 0.36 7.41
C SER A 100 -2.52 0.39 8.44
N LEU A 101 -2.43 -0.42 9.51
CA LEU A 101 -3.35 -0.40 10.67
C LEU A 101 -3.19 0.87 11.51
N SER A 102 -2.06 1.59 11.40
CA SER A 102 -1.89 2.88 12.06
C SER A 102 -2.96 3.89 11.63
N TYR A 103 -3.45 3.79 10.39
CA TYR A 103 -4.57 4.58 9.89
C TYR A 103 -5.82 4.37 10.73
N LEU A 104 -6.19 3.11 11.01
CA LEU A 104 -7.36 2.75 11.82
C LEU A 104 -7.21 3.29 13.25
N VAL A 105 -6.03 3.11 13.84
CA VAL A 105 -5.74 3.56 15.21
C VAL A 105 -5.81 5.08 15.31
N ILE A 106 -5.22 5.80 14.37
CA ILE A 106 -5.20 7.27 14.39
C ILE A 106 -6.61 7.82 14.13
N LEU A 107 -7.34 7.31 13.15
CA LEU A 107 -8.70 7.80 12.86
C LEU A 107 -9.67 7.52 14.01
N ASN A 108 -9.59 6.33 14.63
CA ASN A 108 -10.48 5.96 15.71
C ASN A 108 -10.09 6.61 17.05
N ARG A 109 -8.80 6.56 17.46
CA ARG A 109 -8.39 7.12 18.77
C ARG A 109 -8.15 8.62 18.77
N VAL A 110 -7.68 9.21 17.67
CA VAL A 110 -7.30 10.63 17.64
C VAL A 110 -8.42 11.48 17.08
N PHE A 111 -9.16 10.97 16.09
CA PHE A 111 -10.25 11.71 15.43
C PHE A 111 -11.65 11.22 15.81
N ALA A 112 -11.75 10.24 16.72
CA ALA A 112 -13.02 9.68 17.21
C ALA A 112 -13.98 9.20 16.11
N VAL A 113 -13.44 8.78 14.96
CA VAL A 113 -14.24 8.25 13.86
C VAL A 113 -14.68 6.81 14.19
N GLU A 114 -15.93 6.49 13.85
CA GLU A 114 -16.50 5.16 14.05
C GLU A 114 -15.63 4.09 13.37
N LEU A 115 -15.37 2.99 14.10
CA LEU A 115 -14.47 1.93 13.64
C LEU A 115 -14.98 1.26 12.34
N SER A 116 -16.30 1.17 12.18
CA SER A 116 -16.97 0.65 10.97
C SER A 116 -16.61 1.49 9.73
N ALA A 117 -16.67 2.82 9.82
CA ALA A 117 -16.29 3.77 8.77
C ALA A 117 -14.77 3.72 8.49
N CYS A 118 -13.96 3.51 9.51
CA CYS A 118 -12.50 3.37 9.35
C CYS A 118 -12.15 2.08 8.58
N LEU A 119 -12.77 0.95 8.93
CA LEU A 119 -12.52 -0.36 8.33
C LEU A 119 -13.01 -0.42 6.89
N THR A 120 -14.18 0.15 6.59
CA THR A 120 -14.69 0.25 5.22
C THR A 120 -13.76 1.07 4.33
N SER A 121 -13.40 2.29 4.75
CA SER A 121 -12.45 3.15 4.03
C SER A 121 -11.10 2.46 3.80
N PHE A 122 -10.58 1.78 4.84
CA PHE A 122 -9.33 1.02 4.75
C PHE A 122 -9.39 -0.12 3.75
N THR A 123 -10.45 -0.95 3.81
CA THR A 123 -10.63 -2.10 2.91
C THR A 123 -10.78 -1.65 1.47
N TYR A 124 -11.62 -0.65 1.20
CA TYR A 124 -11.76 -0.12 -0.16
C TYR A 124 -10.45 0.49 -0.68
N ALA A 125 -9.71 1.22 0.15
CA ALA A 125 -8.40 1.74 -0.26
C ALA A 125 -7.41 0.62 -0.62
N ALA A 126 -7.42 -0.50 0.12
CA ALA A 126 -6.57 -1.66 -0.17
C ALA A 126 -6.99 -2.37 -1.48
N LEU A 127 -8.30 -2.52 -1.72
CA LEU A 127 -8.82 -3.07 -2.97
C LEU A 127 -8.48 -2.20 -4.17
N PHE A 128 -8.63 -0.88 -4.05
CA PHE A 128 -8.27 0.04 -5.14
C PHE A 128 -6.77 0.02 -5.42
N ASP A 129 -5.93 -0.06 -4.38
CA ASP A 129 -4.49 -0.23 -4.58
C ASP A 129 -4.19 -1.54 -5.34
N LEU A 130 -4.84 -2.65 -5.00
CA LEU A 130 -4.70 -3.92 -5.74
C LEU A 130 -5.22 -3.83 -7.18
N LEU A 131 -6.39 -3.24 -7.36
CA LEU A 131 -7.06 -3.11 -8.65
C LEU A 131 -6.26 -2.20 -9.58
N SER A 132 -5.62 -1.14 -9.05
CA SER A 132 -4.77 -0.24 -9.83
C SER A 132 -3.53 -0.93 -10.41
N LEU A 133 -3.02 -1.99 -9.78
CA LEU A 133 -1.86 -2.74 -10.30
C LEU A 133 -2.17 -3.40 -11.64
N GLY A 134 -3.41 -3.84 -11.85
CA GLY A 134 -3.79 -4.55 -13.06
C GLY A 134 -3.69 -3.71 -14.34
N PRO A 135 -4.35 -2.54 -14.43
CA PRO A 135 -4.21 -1.63 -15.57
C PRO A 135 -2.80 -1.09 -15.73
N LEU A 136 -2.10 -0.78 -14.64
CA LEU A 136 -0.70 -0.37 -14.68
C LEU A 136 0.18 -1.44 -15.33
N LEU A 137 0.00 -2.69 -14.91
CA LEU A 137 0.72 -3.82 -15.47
C LEU A 137 0.37 -4.02 -16.95
N ALA A 138 -0.91 -3.91 -17.32
CA ALA A 138 -1.33 -3.96 -18.73
C ALA A 138 -0.68 -2.86 -19.59
N VAL A 139 -0.59 -1.62 -19.10
CA VAL A 139 0.08 -0.51 -19.80
C VAL A 139 1.57 -0.80 -19.98
N VAL A 140 2.25 -1.27 -18.93
CA VAL A 140 3.67 -1.61 -19.00
C VAL A 140 3.91 -2.73 -20.02
N LEU A 141 3.10 -3.80 -19.98
CA LEU A 141 3.21 -4.90 -20.93
C LEU A 141 2.88 -4.47 -22.36
N ALA A 142 1.92 -3.56 -22.56
CA ALA A 142 1.60 -3.00 -23.86
C ALA A 142 2.80 -2.23 -24.45
N ILE A 143 3.43 -1.36 -23.64
CA ILE A 143 4.62 -0.60 -24.05
C ILE A 143 5.77 -1.56 -24.41
N ASP A 144 6.00 -2.58 -23.60
CA ASP A 144 7.08 -3.55 -23.84
C ASP A 144 6.82 -4.43 -25.07
N SER A 145 5.55 -4.81 -25.30
CA SER A 145 5.13 -5.54 -26.51
C SER A 145 5.34 -4.71 -27.78
N ILE A 146 5.07 -3.40 -27.74
CA ILE A 146 5.31 -2.48 -28.86
C ILE A 146 6.82 -2.32 -29.14
N ARG A 147 7.66 -2.42 -28.11
CA ARG A 147 9.13 -2.33 -28.24
C ARG A 147 9.78 -3.60 -28.79
N GLY A 148 9.00 -4.64 -29.09
CA GLY A 148 9.49 -5.88 -29.69
C GLY A 148 10.04 -6.90 -28.68
N SER A 149 9.86 -6.66 -27.39
CA SER A 149 10.17 -7.64 -26.35
C SER A 149 9.18 -8.81 -26.44
N ALA A 150 9.68 -10.05 -26.39
CA ALA A 150 8.83 -11.24 -26.31
C ALA A 150 8.22 -11.34 -24.90
N VAL A 151 7.13 -10.61 -24.67
CA VAL A 151 6.41 -10.63 -23.39
C VAL A 151 5.74 -11.99 -23.22
N HIS A 152 6.09 -12.71 -22.15
CA HIS A 152 5.50 -14.01 -21.88
C HIS A 152 3.98 -13.88 -21.61
N PRO A 153 3.11 -14.70 -22.24
CA PRO A 153 1.64 -14.59 -22.09
C PRO A 153 1.14 -14.67 -20.65
N LEU A 154 1.92 -15.31 -19.78
CA LEU A 154 1.65 -15.41 -18.34
C LEU A 154 1.49 -14.05 -17.65
N PHE A 155 2.24 -13.02 -18.08
CA PHE A 155 2.15 -11.69 -17.48
C PHE A 155 0.82 -11.00 -17.79
N TRP A 156 0.28 -11.20 -18.99
CA TRP A 156 -1.07 -10.75 -19.34
C TRP A 156 -2.14 -11.47 -18.53
N GLY A 157 -1.99 -12.79 -18.35
CA GLY A 157 -2.85 -13.59 -17.48
C GLY A 157 -2.84 -13.10 -16.03
N LEU A 158 -1.66 -12.77 -15.49
CA LEU A 158 -1.52 -12.22 -14.14
C LEU A 158 -2.25 -10.87 -14.00
N GLY A 159 -2.10 -9.97 -14.98
CA GLY A 159 -2.81 -8.68 -14.99
C GLY A 159 -4.34 -8.84 -15.03
N MET A 160 -4.83 -9.79 -15.83
CA MET A 160 -6.26 -10.15 -15.86
C MET A 160 -6.74 -10.72 -14.53
N VAL A 161 -5.99 -11.62 -13.90
CA VAL A 161 -6.37 -12.19 -12.59
C VAL A 161 -6.42 -11.10 -11.51
N ILE A 162 -5.47 -10.17 -11.49
CA ILE A 162 -5.44 -9.07 -10.52
C ILE A 162 -6.64 -8.12 -10.73
N THR A 163 -6.94 -7.74 -11.97
CA THR A 163 -8.07 -6.86 -12.28
C THR A 163 -9.41 -7.52 -11.98
N LEU A 164 -9.65 -8.72 -12.52
CA LEU A 164 -10.90 -9.45 -12.32
C LEU A 164 -11.09 -9.84 -10.86
N GLY A 165 -10.02 -10.28 -10.19
CA GLY A 165 -10.01 -10.54 -8.75
C GLY A 165 -10.36 -9.30 -7.94
N GLY A 166 -9.75 -8.14 -8.25
CA GLY A 166 -10.07 -6.87 -7.61
C GLY A 166 -11.53 -6.43 -7.81
N ILE A 167 -12.05 -6.53 -9.04
CA ILE A 167 -13.44 -6.18 -9.36
C ILE A 167 -14.41 -7.12 -8.63
N SER A 168 -14.16 -8.43 -8.70
CA SER A 168 -14.97 -9.43 -8.00
C SER A 168 -15.00 -9.20 -6.50
N ALA A 169 -13.87 -8.82 -5.89
CA ALA A 169 -13.78 -8.53 -4.47
C ALA A 169 -14.64 -7.31 -4.10
N ILE A 170 -14.65 -6.25 -4.90
CA ILE A 170 -15.51 -5.08 -4.68
C ILE A 170 -16.99 -5.48 -4.73
N VAL A 171 -17.39 -6.20 -5.78
CA VAL A 171 -18.79 -6.63 -5.97
C VAL A 171 -19.25 -7.58 -4.87
N PHE A 172 -18.38 -8.45 -4.36
CA PHE A 172 -18.73 -9.37 -3.26
C PHE A 172 -18.65 -8.75 -1.87
N LEU A 173 -17.88 -7.68 -1.68
CA LEU A 173 -17.74 -7.01 -0.39
C LEU A 173 -18.96 -6.15 -0.04
N GLU A 174 -19.60 -5.53 -1.03
CA GLU A 174 -20.81 -4.74 -0.86
C GLU A 174 -21.97 -5.52 -0.18
N PRO A 175 -22.38 -6.72 -0.65
CA PRO A 175 -23.41 -7.51 0.01
C PRO A 175 -22.96 -8.09 1.36
N LEU A 176 -21.67 -8.31 1.55
CA LEU A 176 -21.13 -8.83 2.82
C LEU A 176 -21.16 -7.75 3.91
N PHE A 177 -20.85 -6.50 3.56
CA PHE A 177 -21.00 -5.35 4.46
C PHE A 177 -22.46 -5.10 4.82
N GLN A 178 -23.39 -5.18 3.87
CA GLN A 178 -24.83 -5.04 4.15
C GLN A 178 -25.33 -6.15 5.09
N ARG A 179 -24.89 -7.40 4.90
CA ARG A 179 -25.24 -8.52 5.79
C ARG A 179 -24.68 -8.37 7.20
N LEU A 180 -23.47 -7.84 7.34
CA LEU A 180 -22.85 -7.59 8.64
C LEU A 180 -23.51 -6.40 9.35
N ALA A 181 -23.84 -5.32 8.64
CA ALA A 181 -24.56 -4.19 9.20
C ALA A 181 -25.94 -4.61 9.74
N GLY A 182 -26.71 -5.35 8.94
CA GLY A 182 -28.01 -5.90 9.38
C GLY A 182 -27.91 -7.03 10.42
N TRP A 183 -26.72 -7.55 10.70
CA TRP A 183 -26.50 -8.46 11.83
C TRP A 183 -26.19 -7.67 13.11
N ILE A 184 -25.43 -6.58 13.02
CA ILE A 184 -25.08 -5.71 14.15
C ILE A 184 -26.32 -4.95 14.66
N GLU A 185 -27.18 -4.43 13.77
CA GLU A 185 -28.44 -3.79 14.17
C GLU A 185 -29.42 -4.74 14.88
N ARG A 186 -29.25 -6.06 14.73
CA ARG A 186 -30.07 -7.04 15.46
C ARG A 186 -29.62 -7.26 16.91
N TRP A 187 -28.45 -6.74 17.30
CA TRP A 187 -27.85 -6.92 18.63
C TRP A 187 -27.67 -5.61 19.42
N THR A 188 -28.08 -4.47 18.86
CA THR A 188 -28.20 -3.15 19.55
C THR A 188 -29.66 -2.76 19.67
#